data_AF-X0WPD0-F1
#
_entry.id   AF-X0WPD0-F1
#
_cell.length_a   1.000
_cell.length_b   1.000
_cell.length_c   1.000
_cell.angle_alpha   90.00
_cell.angle_beta   90.00
_cell.angle_gamma   90.00
#
_symmetry.space_group_name_H-M   'P 1'
#
loop_
_entity.id
_entity.type
_entity.pdbx_description
1 polymer ?
#
loop_
_entity_poly.entity_id
_entity_poly.type
_entity_poly.pdbx_seq_one_letter_code
_entity_poly.pdbx_strand_id
1 'polypeptide(L)' 'LKELYLQKNQLRIIPNSFKKLKLLKFINLRDNPIISFPPFIKSRNNEIFYVQE' A
#
# COMPACT_ATOMS: atom_id res chain seq x y z
N LEU A 1 7.35 11.27 2.84
CA LEU A 1 7.47 9.82 3.08
C LEU A 1 7.65 9.12 1.74
N LYS A 2 8.75 8.39 1.54
CA LYS A 2 9.05 7.68 0.28
C LYS A 2 8.83 6.16 0.39
N GLU A 3 9.02 5.59 1.58
CA GLU A 3 8.85 4.16 1.83
C GLU A 3 7.99 3.96 3.08
N LEU A 4 7.14 2.94 3.09
CA LEU A 4 6.25 2.62 4.21
C LEU A 4 6.24 1.11 4.45
N TYR A 5 6.66 0.70 5.65
CA TYR A 5 6.73 -0.69 6.06
C TYR A 5 5.59 -0.98 7.04
N LEU A 6 4.63 -1.80 6.62
CA LEU A 6 3.44 -2.17 7.39
C LEU A 6 3.25 -3.68 7.44
N GLN A 7 4.30 -4.46 7.18
CA GLN A 7 4.23 -5.91 7.24
C GLN A 7 3.85 -6.40 8.64
N LYS A 8 3.19 -7.57 8.71
CA LYS A 8 2.79 -8.24 9.96
C LYS A 8 1.82 -7.42 10.80
N ASN A 9 0.82 -6.84 10.14
CA ASN A 9 -0.25 -6.09 10.79
C ASN A 9 -1.62 -6.74 10.49
N GLN A 10 -2.68 -6.14 11.00
CA GLN A 10 -4.05 -6.62 10.82
C GLN A 10 -4.85 -5.74 9.85
N LEU A 11 -4.18 -5.15 8.85
CA LEU A 11 -4.85 -4.30 7.86
C LEU A 11 -5.74 -5.16 6.98
N ARG A 12 -7.06 -5.00 7.14
CA ARG A 12 -8.06 -5.60 6.25
C ARG A 12 -8.39 -4.74 5.04
N ILE A 13 -8.20 -3.43 5.19
CA ILE A 13 -8.49 -2.42 4.17
C ILE A 13 -7.33 -1.42 4.09
N ILE A 14 -7.09 -0.89 2.89
CA ILE A 14 -6.16 0.22 2.69
C ILE A 14 -6.97 1.52 2.76
N PRO A 15 -6.72 2.41 3.73
CA PRO A 15 -7.52 3.61 3.89
C PRO A 15 -7.27 4.62 2.76
N ASN A 16 -8.31 5.39 2.41
CA ASN A 16 -8.23 6.42 1.37
C ASN A 16 -7.20 7.52 1.66
N SER A 17 -6.79 7.68 2.92
CA SER A 17 -5.72 8.60 3.31
C SER A 17 -4.39 8.29 2.62
N PHE A 18 -4.14 7.03 2.20
CA PHE A 18 -2.93 6.65 1.47
C PHE A 18 -2.83 7.32 0.10
N LYS A 19 -3.96 7.78 -0.46
CA LYS A 19 -3.98 8.64 -1.66
C LYS A 19 -3.23 9.96 -1.45
N LYS A 20 -3.17 10.47 -0.21
CA LYS A 20 -2.44 11.72 0.12
C LYS A 20 -0.92 11.52 0.17
N LEU A 21 -0.44 10.28 0.25
CA LEU A 21 1.00 9.97 0.26
C LEU A 21 1.57 10.06 -1.16
N LYS A 22 1.58 11.27 -1.75
CA LYS A 22 1.97 11.53 -3.15
C LYS A 22 3.42 11.17 -3.46
N LEU A 23 4.29 11.20 -2.45
CA LEU A 23 5.72 10.91 -2.59
C LEU A 23 6.08 9.45 -2.26
N LEU A 24 5.10 8.63 -1.87
CA LEU A 24 5.32 7.23 -1.54
C LEU A 24 5.66 6.45 -2.81
N LYS A 25 6.77 5.72 -2.76
CA LYS A 25 7.33 4.90 -3.84
C LYS A 25 7.39 3.42 -3.52
N PHE A 26 7.43 3.07 -2.24
CA PHE A 26 7.44 1.68 -1.80
C PHE A 26 6.50 1.49 -0.63
N ILE A 27 5.75 0.38 -0.65
CA ILE A 27 4.94 -0.03 0.49
C ILE A 27 5.02 -1.53 0.71
N ASN A 28 5.41 -1.95 1.90
CA ASN A 28 5.38 -3.34 2.30
C ASN A 28 4.09 -3.64 3.08
N LEU A 29 3.22 -4.47 2.51
CA LEU A 29 1.95 -4.89 3.10
C LEU A 29 1.88 -6.39 3.36
N ARG A 30 3.01 -7.11 3.23
CA ARG A 30 3.13 -8.54 3.51
C ARG A 30 2.56 -8.91 4.89
N ASP A 31 2.02 -10.11 5.04
CA ASP A 31 1.43 -10.58 6.31
C ASP A 31 0.33 -9.64 6.84
N ASN A 32 -0.56 -9.16 5.96
CA ASN A 32 -1.79 -8.48 6.34
C ASN A 32 -3.00 -9.17 5.69
N PRO A 33 -4.15 -9.31 6.40
CA PRO A 33 -5.36 -9.92 5.87
C PRO A 33 -6.16 -8.96 4.96
N ILE A 34 -5.50 -8.34 3.98
CA ILE A 34 -6.10 -7.33 3.10
C ILE A 34 -7.12 -8.00 2.17
N ILE A 35 -8.37 -7.57 2.27
CA ILE A 35 -9.49 -8.13 1.50
C ILE A 35 -9.52 -7.56 0.08
N SER A 36 -9.13 -6.29 -0.08
CA SER A 36 -9.14 -5.62 -1.37
C SER A 36 -8.12 -4.49 -1.47
N PHE A 37 -7.59 -4.29 -2.68
CA PHE A 37 -6.71 -3.18 -3.01
C PHE A 37 -7.50 -2.12 -3.76
N PRO A 38 -7.53 -0.87 -3.27
CA PRO A 38 -8.25 0.21 -3.94
C PRO A 38 -7.58 0.59 -5.27
N PRO A 39 -8.35 1.14 -6.24
CA PRO A 39 -7.84 1.42 -7.58
C PRO A 39 -6.63 2.34 -7.60
N PHE A 40 -6.51 3.25 -6.63
CA PHE A 40 -5.40 4.21 -6.57
C PHE A 40 -4.03 3.57 -6.27
N ILE A 41 -3.98 2.37 -5.69
CA ILE A 41 -2.73 1.61 -5.53
C ILE A 41 -2.34 1.04 -6.89
N LYS A 42 -3.31 0.48 -7.64
CA LYS A 42 -3.09 -0.11 -8.96
C LYS A 42 -2.81 0.92 -10.06
N SER A 43 -3.38 2.13 -9.96
CA SER A 43 -3.26 3.16 -11.00
C SER A 43 -2.04 4.08 -10.85
N ARG A 44 -1.17 3.87 -9.86
CA ARG A 44 0.09 4.62 -9.76
C ARG A 44 1.07 4.03 -10.78
N ASN A 45 0.91 4.44 -12.04
CA ASN A 45 1.72 4.03 -13.20
C ASN A 45 3.23 4.03 -12.88
N ASN A 46 3.73 2.88 -12.41
CA ASN A 46 5.14 2.55 -12.25
C ASN A 46 5.89 3.19 -11.07
N GLU A 47 5.22 3.86 -10.12
CA GLU A 47 5.91 4.55 -9.02
C GLU A 47 5.83 3.83 -7.67
N ILE A 48 4.76 3.06 -7.42
CA ILE A 48 4.61 2.31 -6.17
C ILE A 48 4.83 0.83 -6.41
N PHE A 49 5.95 0.34 -5.90
CA PHE A 49 6.19 -1.08 -5.75
C PHE A 49 5.56 -1.54 -4.43
N TYR A 50 4.72 -2.58 -4.50
CA TYR A 50 4.18 -3.23 -3.33
C TYR A 50 4.44 -4.72 -3.39
N VAL A 51 4.79 -5.31 -2.24
CA VAL A 51 4.98 -6.75 -2.08
C VAL A 51 3.77 -7.30 -1.36
N GLN A 52 3.11 -8.27 -1.97
CA GLN A 52 2.07 -9.10 -1.38
C GLN A 52 2.64 -10.53 -1.29
N GLU A 53 2.42 -11.21 -0.16
CA GLU A 53 2.52 -12.67 -0.09
C GLU A 53 1.21 -13.29 -0.55
#